data_AF-A0A355DD74-F1
#
_entry.id   AF-A0A355DD74-F1
#
_cell.length_a   1.000
_cell.length_b   1.000
_cell.length_c   1.000
_cell.angle_alpha   90.00
_cell.angle_beta   90.00
_cell.angle_gamma   90.00
#
_symmetry.space_group_name_H-M   'P 1'
#
loop_
_entity.id
_entity.type
_entity.pdbx_description
1 polymer ?
#
loop_
_entity_poly.entity_id
_entity_poly.type
_entity_poly.pdbx_seq_one_letter_code
_entity_poly.pdbx_strand_id
1 'polypeptide(L)'
;VDLVILNFQAGNDPWTMSLTGDLLAMGPDGRSVYVDTRPTGASTPLPYIPAATAMVIPVHVDASGVIVLWAGRLGSLAAYLALAWAAVRSAARFRWTLVVGALLPLNLSLGSSVSPDGLTIASLLVVLSMWTRVEEDESV
;
A
#
# COMPACT_ATOMS: atom_id res chain seq x y z
N VAL A 1 -15.31 -25.55 -3.84
CA VAL A 1 -14.61 -25.90 -2.58
C VAL A 1 -13.15 -25.90 -2.95
N ASP A 2 -12.45 -24.86 -2.53
CA ASP A 2 -11.17 -24.44 -3.13
C ASP A 2 -10.10 -25.51 -3.02
N LEU A 3 -9.47 -25.83 -4.15
CA LEU A 3 -8.30 -26.71 -4.23
C LEU A 3 -7.22 -26.30 -3.23
N VAL A 4 -7.08 -25.00 -2.93
CA VAL A 4 -6.15 -24.46 -1.93
C VAL A 4 -6.54 -24.85 -0.50
N ILE A 5 -7.82 -24.72 -0.13
CA ILE A 5 -8.31 -25.09 1.21
C ILE A 5 -8.21 -26.61 1.39
N LEU A 6 -8.56 -27.38 0.36
CA LEU A 6 -8.45 -28.84 0.37
C LEU A 6 -6.98 -29.28 0.43
N ASN A 7 -6.06 -28.60 -0.27
CA ASN A 7 -4.62 -28.88 -0.17
C ASN A 7 -4.08 -28.63 1.24
N PHE A 8 -4.48 -27.52 1.85
CA PHE A 8 -4.09 -27.17 3.22
C PHE A 8 -4.64 -28.18 4.24
N GLN A 9 -5.91 -28.58 4.11
CA GLN A 9 -6.53 -29.60 4.96
C GLN A 9 -5.94 -31.00 4.77
N ALA A 10 -5.42 -31.30 3.57
CA ALA A 10 -4.76 -32.56 3.26
C ALA A 10 -3.32 -32.67 3.79
N GLY A 11 -2.77 -31.61 4.42
CA GLY A 11 -1.42 -31.61 4.98
C GLY A 11 -0.31 -31.56 3.93
N ASN A 12 -0.64 -31.21 2.69
CA ASN A 12 0.35 -30.95 1.65
C ASN A 12 1.11 -29.65 1.95
N ASP A 13 2.32 -29.53 1.41
CA ASP A 13 3.16 -28.35 1.64
C ASP A 13 2.38 -27.06 1.32
N PRO A 14 2.38 -26.07 2.24
CA PRO A 14 1.55 -24.87 2.12
C PRO A 14 1.93 -24.00 0.92
N TRP A 15 3.09 -24.25 0.32
CA TRP A 15 3.55 -23.58 -0.89
C TRP A 15 4.10 -24.59 -1.89
N THR A 16 3.54 -24.59 -3.09
CA THR A 16 4.03 -25.32 -4.26
C THR A 16 3.89 -24.39 -5.47
N MET A 17 4.74 -24.56 -6.49
CA MET A 17 4.65 -23.80 -7.75
C MET A 17 3.26 -23.90 -8.39
N SER A 18 2.60 -25.06 -8.32
CA SER A 18 1.22 -25.27 -8.79
C SER A 18 0.19 -24.40 -8.06
N LEU A 19 0.30 -24.29 -6.73
CA LEU A 19 -0.58 -23.44 -5.90
C LEU A 19 -0.49 -21.96 -6.28
N THR A 20 0.68 -21.49 -6.75
CA THR A 20 0.83 -20.10 -7.20
C THR A 20 0.05 -19.86 -8.49
N GLY A 21 0.08 -20.82 -9.42
CA GLY A 21 -0.74 -20.78 -10.63
C GLY A 21 -2.24 -20.80 -10.32
N ASP A 22 -2.65 -21.65 -9.38
CA ASP A 22 -4.04 -21.75 -8.94
C ASP A 22 -4.54 -20.44 -8.30
N LEU A 23 -3.72 -19.81 -7.44
CA LEU A 23 -4.04 -18.51 -6.84
C LEU A 23 -4.15 -17.39 -7.88
N LEU A 24 -3.29 -17.39 -8.90
CA LEU A 24 -3.33 -16.40 -9.98
C LEU A 24 -4.52 -16.61 -10.91
N ALA A 25 -4.97 -17.86 -11.09
CA ALA A 25 -6.13 -18.22 -11.88
C ALA A 25 -7.47 -18.05 -11.14
N MET A 26 -7.45 -17.87 -9.81
CA MET A 26 -8.63 -17.70 -8.97
C MET A 26 -9.25 -16.31 -9.14
N GLY A 27 -10.02 -16.15 -10.21
CA GLY A 27 -10.90 -15.01 -10.45
C GLY A 27 -12.17 -15.06 -9.59
N PRO A 28 -12.99 -14.00 -9.62
CA PRO A 28 -14.25 -13.95 -8.88
C PRO A 28 -15.30 -14.93 -9.44
N ASP A 29 -15.85 -15.80 -8.59
CA ASP A 29 -16.91 -16.77 -8.93
C ASP A 29 -18.32 -16.15 -9.05
N GLY A 30 -18.43 -14.82 -9.07
CA GLY A 30 -19.71 -14.07 -9.05
C GLY A 30 -20.50 -14.16 -7.74
N ARG A 31 -20.00 -14.89 -6.73
CA ARG A 31 -20.60 -15.00 -5.40
C ARG A 31 -20.09 -13.89 -4.49
N SER A 32 -20.98 -13.00 -4.05
CA SER A 32 -20.66 -12.02 -3.01
C SER A 32 -21.03 -12.56 -1.63
N VAL A 33 -20.06 -12.65 -0.73
CA VAL A 33 -20.30 -12.90 0.69
C VAL A 33 -20.03 -11.61 1.45
N TYR A 34 -20.97 -11.18 2.28
CA TYR A 34 -20.73 -10.05 3.18
C TYR A 34 -19.76 -10.49 4.27
N VAL A 35 -18.54 -9.95 4.22
CA VAL A 35 -17.55 -10.12 5.28
C VAL A 35 -17.71 -8.95 6.24
N ASP A 36 -17.99 -9.24 7.51
CA ASP A 36 -18.15 -8.19 8.52
C ASP A 36 -16.80 -7.52 8.80
N THR A 37 -16.63 -6.31 8.28
CA THR A 37 -15.43 -5.47 8.46
C THR A 37 -15.58 -4.49 9.62
N ARG A 38 -16.51 -4.69 10.57
CA ARG A 38 -16.60 -3.88 11.79
C ARG A 38 -15.27 -3.63 12.50
N PRO A 39 -14.31 -4.58 12.59
CA PRO A 39 -13.00 -4.33 13.21
C PRO A 39 -12.17 -3.27 12.47
N THR A 40 -12.34 -3.12 11.15
CA THR A 40 -11.61 -2.16 10.30
C THR A 40 -12.37 -0.84 10.10
N GLY A 41 -13.62 -0.74 10.58
CA GLY A 41 -14.44 0.47 10.50
C GLY A 41 -13.99 1.63 11.39
N ALA A 42 -12.99 1.42 12.26
CA ALA A 42 -12.44 2.46 13.12
C ALA A 42 -11.50 3.43 12.38
N SER A 43 -11.04 3.08 11.18
CA SER A 43 -10.10 3.89 10.40
C SER A 43 -10.82 4.79 9.40
N THR A 44 -10.34 6.02 9.23
CA THR A 44 -10.82 6.91 8.15
C THR A 44 -10.54 6.24 6.79
N PRO A 45 -11.46 6.35 5.81
CA PRO A 45 -11.26 5.75 4.48
C PRO A 45 -10.26 6.53 3.62
N LEU A 46 -9.95 7.77 3.97
CA LEU A 46 -9.10 8.67 3.17
C LEU A 46 -7.71 8.07 2.83
N PRO A 47 -7.00 7.41 3.76
CA PRO A 47 -5.69 6.84 3.47
C PRO A 47 -5.72 5.69 2.47
N TYR A 48 -6.90 5.11 2.21
CA TYR A 48 -7.04 3.99 1.29
C TYR A 48 -7.38 4.43 -0.14
N ILE A 49 -7.60 5.72 -0.39
CA ILE A 49 -7.93 6.24 -1.73
C ILE A 49 -6.88 5.85 -2.79
N PRO A 50 -5.55 5.99 -2.55
CA PRO A 50 -4.56 5.58 -3.54
C PRO A 50 -4.58 4.08 -3.86
N ALA A 51 -4.75 3.25 -2.82
CA ALA A 51 -4.87 1.80 -3.01
C ALA A 51 -6.15 1.46 -3.79
N ALA A 52 -7.28 2.02 -3.38
CA ALA A 52 -8.58 1.77 -3.99
C ALA A 52 -8.61 2.19 -5.46
N THR A 53 -8.06 3.36 -5.79
CA THR A 53 -7.97 3.85 -7.18
C THR A 53 -7.10 2.95 -8.05
N ALA A 54 -5.99 2.41 -7.53
CA ALA A 54 -5.15 1.46 -8.26
C ALA A 54 -5.84 0.09 -8.45
N MET A 55 -6.73 -0.30 -7.53
CA MET A 55 -7.50 -1.56 -7.60
C MET A 55 -8.65 -1.51 -8.62
N VAL A 56 -9.11 -0.34 -9.05
CA VAL A 56 -10.25 -0.19 -9.98
C VAL A 56 -10.06 -1.00 -11.27
N ILE A 57 -8.89 -0.89 -11.90
CA ILE A 57 -8.64 -1.53 -13.19
C ILE A 57 -8.66 -3.07 -13.08
N PRO A 58 -7.89 -3.72 -12.18
CA PRO A 58 -7.95 -5.17 -11.97
C PRO A 58 -9.34 -5.70 -11.63
N VAL A 59 -10.12 -4.96 -10.84
CA VAL A 59 -11.49 -5.34 -10.48
C VAL A 59 -12.40 -5.36 -11.70
N HIS A 60 -12.25 -4.43 -12.64
CA HIS A 60 -13.09 -4.39 -13.84
C HIS A 60 -12.79 -5.48 -14.88
N VAL A 61 -11.61 -6.10 -14.82
CA VAL A 61 -11.23 -7.19 -15.72
C VAL A 61 -11.33 -8.56 -15.04
N ASP A 62 -12.02 -8.64 -13.90
CA ASP A 62 -12.19 -9.86 -13.10
C ASP A 62 -10.85 -10.54 -12.78
N ALA A 63 -9.80 -9.74 -12.54
CA ALA A 63 -8.50 -10.27 -12.16
C ALA A 63 -8.57 -11.00 -10.81
N SER A 64 -7.64 -11.93 -10.59
CA SER A 64 -7.57 -12.65 -9.31
C SER A 64 -7.31 -11.71 -8.14
N GLY A 65 -7.82 -12.08 -6.96
CA GLY A 65 -7.71 -11.25 -5.75
C GLY A 65 -6.26 -10.88 -5.39
N VAL A 66 -5.29 -11.73 -5.72
CA VAL A 66 -3.86 -11.45 -5.55
C VAL A 66 -3.42 -10.30 -6.45
N ILE A 67 -3.84 -10.26 -7.71
CA ILE A 67 -3.50 -9.18 -8.65
C ILE A 67 -4.12 -7.86 -8.17
N VAL A 68 -5.38 -7.89 -7.74
CA VAL A 68 -6.07 -6.72 -7.17
C VAL A 68 -5.29 -6.21 -5.95
N LEU A 69 -4.90 -7.09 -5.02
CA LEU A 69 -4.10 -6.73 -3.85
C LEU A 69 -2.77 -6.07 -4.24
N TRP A 70 -2.04 -6.66 -5.19
CA TRP A 70 -0.75 -6.14 -5.64
C TRP A 70 -0.88 -4.78 -6.30
N ALA A 71 -1.92 -4.57 -7.12
CA ALA A 71 -2.21 -3.26 -7.70
C ALA A 71 -2.45 -2.21 -6.61
N GLY A 72 -3.21 -2.55 -5.57
CA GLY A 72 -3.39 -1.67 -4.41
C GLY A 72 -2.10 -1.34 -3.68
N ARG A 73 -1.23 -2.33 -3.45
CA ARG A 73 0.09 -2.14 -2.83
C ARG A 73 0.98 -1.21 -3.65
N LEU A 74 0.98 -1.36 -4.97
CA LEU A 74 1.69 -0.47 -5.89
C LEU A 74 1.11 0.94 -5.90
N GLY A 75 -0.22 1.08 -5.84
CA GLY A 75 -0.89 2.36 -5.70
C GLY A 75 -0.52 3.10 -4.42
N SER A 76 -0.54 2.41 -3.26
CA SER A 76 -0.08 2.95 -1.98
C SER A 76 1.37 3.39 -2.04
N LEU A 77 2.25 2.54 -2.60
CA LEU A 77 3.68 2.84 -2.71
C LEU A 77 3.93 4.05 -3.62
N ALA A 78 3.22 4.14 -4.74
CA ALA A 78 3.34 5.27 -5.67
C ALA A 78 2.92 6.59 -4.99
N ALA A 79 1.82 6.60 -4.24
CA ALA A 79 1.38 7.79 -3.51
C ALA A 79 2.36 8.18 -2.39
N TYR A 80 2.88 7.19 -1.64
CA TYR A 80 3.92 7.38 -0.64
C TYR A 80 5.16 8.06 -1.25
N LEU A 81 5.69 7.49 -2.34
CA LEU A 81 6.88 8.00 -3.02
C LEU A 81 6.64 9.38 -3.65
N ALA A 82 5.44 9.64 -4.19
CA ALA A 82 5.09 10.94 -4.76
C ALA A 82 5.12 12.05 -3.69
N LEU A 83 4.55 11.79 -2.51
CA LEU A 83 4.57 12.72 -1.39
C LEU A 83 5.97 12.88 -0.80
N ALA A 84 6.72 11.78 -0.63
CA ALA A 84 8.11 11.83 -0.18
C ALA A 84 8.98 12.64 -1.16
N TRP A 85 8.79 12.45 -2.47
CA TRP A 85 9.47 13.23 -3.49
C TRP A 85 9.08 14.71 -3.43
N ALA A 86 7.80 15.03 -3.27
CA ALA A 86 7.34 16.39 -3.08
C ALA A 86 7.99 17.04 -1.86
N ALA A 87 8.05 16.34 -0.72
CA ALA A 87 8.71 16.80 0.50
C ALA A 87 10.20 17.08 0.30
N VAL A 88 10.93 16.15 -0.34
CA VAL A 88 12.37 16.34 -0.63
C VAL A 88 12.59 17.53 -1.57
N ARG A 89 11.72 17.71 -2.57
CA ARG A 89 11.81 18.80 -3.54
C ARG A 89 11.50 20.15 -2.88
N SER A 90 10.53 20.21 -1.97
CA SER A 90 10.18 21.47 -1.29
C SER A 90 11.12 21.82 -0.15
N ALA A 91 11.86 20.86 0.42
CA ALA A 91 12.72 21.13 1.57
C ALA A 91 13.85 22.11 1.23
N ALA A 92 14.01 23.12 2.10
CA ALA A 92 15.11 24.08 2.08
C ALA A 92 16.42 23.41 2.53
N ARG A 93 16.35 22.60 3.60
CA ARG A 93 17.50 21.94 4.23
C ARG A 93 17.25 20.44 4.42
N PHE A 94 18.33 19.69 4.69
CA PHE A 94 18.27 18.26 5.06
C PHE A 94 17.62 17.33 4.03
N ARG A 95 17.66 17.69 2.74
CA ARG A 95 17.08 16.89 1.64
C ARG A 95 17.52 15.42 1.68
N TRP A 96 18.81 15.16 1.90
CA TRP A 96 19.34 13.80 1.99
C TRP A 96 18.88 13.04 3.23
N THR A 97 18.66 13.72 4.36
CA THR A 97 18.07 13.10 5.55
C THR A 97 16.63 12.67 5.27
N LEU A 98 15.84 13.49 4.58
CA LEU A 98 14.49 13.15 4.16
C LEU A 98 14.47 11.98 3.16
N VAL A 99 15.42 11.95 2.20
CA VAL A 99 15.57 10.82 1.27
C VAL A 99 15.89 9.53 2.00
N VAL A 100 16.88 9.55 2.89
CA VAL A 100 17.26 8.37 3.70
C VAL A 100 16.07 7.92 4.56
N GLY A 101 15.40 8.86 5.22
CA GLY A 101 14.20 8.58 6.01
C GLY A 101 13.08 7.94 5.18
N ALA A 102 12.83 8.43 3.96
CA ALA A 102 11.82 7.87 3.08
C ALA A 102 12.18 6.46 2.56
N LEU A 103 13.46 6.20 2.33
CA LEU A 103 13.95 4.94 1.77
C LEU A 103 14.34 3.90 2.82
N LEU A 104 14.11 4.17 4.11
CA LEU A 104 14.30 3.16 5.15
C LEU A 104 13.48 1.90 4.81
N PRO A 105 14.05 0.69 4.91
CA PRO A 105 13.34 -0.54 4.54
C PRO A 105 12.00 -0.70 5.25
N LEU A 106 11.92 -0.27 6.52
CA LEU A 106 10.68 -0.25 7.29
C LEU A 106 9.61 0.66 6.65
N ASN A 107 10.01 1.87 6.24
CA ASN A 107 9.08 2.84 5.67
C ASN A 107 8.60 2.44 4.28
N LEU A 108 9.46 1.80 3.48
CA LEU A 108 9.07 1.21 2.21
C LEU A 108 8.10 0.03 2.38
N SER A 109 8.33 -0.81 3.41
CA SER A 109 7.42 -1.91 3.75
C SER A 109 6.03 -1.38 4.10
N LEU A 110 5.95 -0.36 4.96
CA LEU A 110 4.70 0.29 5.35
C LEU A 110 4.05 1.07 4.20
N GLY A 111 4.83 1.77 3.38
CA GLY A 111 4.36 2.48 2.19
C GLY A 111 3.77 1.55 1.13
N SER A 112 4.30 0.33 1.00
CA SER A 112 3.77 -0.71 0.10
C SER A 112 2.59 -1.49 0.68
N SER A 113 2.27 -1.28 1.96
CA SER A 113 1.15 -1.97 2.60
C SER A 113 -0.14 -1.19 2.33
N VAL A 114 -1.26 -1.92 2.24
CA VAL A 114 -2.59 -1.29 2.19
C VAL A 114 -2.97 -0.93 3.64
N SER A 115 -2.30 0.09 4.17
CA SER A 115 -2.41 0.58 5.55
C SER A 115 -2.32 2.12 5.59
N PRO A 116 -2.92 2.80 6.59
CA PRO A 116 -2.78 4.24 6.78
C PRO A 116 -1.35 4.69 7.12
N ASP A 117 -0.49 3.80 7.58
CA ASP A 117 0.84 4.13 8.11
C ASP A 117 1.72 4.79 7.04
N GLY A 118 1.69 4.27 5.81
CA GLY A 118 2.48 4.81 4.70
C GLY A 118 2.18 6.30 4.44
N LEU A 119 0.91 6.65 4.32
CA LEU A 119 0.50 8.04 4.12
C LEU A 119 0.78 8.93 5.34
N THR A 120 0.71 8.37 6.55
CA THR A 120 1.06 9.08 7.78
C THR A 120 2.54 9.47 7.77
N ILE A 121 3.42 8.53 7.42
CA ILE A 121 4.86 8.79 7.30
C ILE A 121 5.14 9.80 6.19
N ALA A 122 4.51 9.67 5.02
CA ALA A 122 4.69 10.61 3.93
C ALA A 122 4.24 12.03 4.29
N SER A 123 3.12 12.15 5.02
CA SER A 123 2.62 13.44 5.52
C SER A 123 3.59 14.07 6.52
N LEU A 124 4.19 13.27 7.40
CA LEU A 124 5.22 13.73 8.33
C LEU A 124 6.44 14.30 7.59
N LEU A 125 6.90 13.63 6.52
CA LEU A 125 8.00 14.13 5.69
C LEU A 125 7.67 15.48 5.05
N VAL A 126 6.44 15.66 4.56
CA VAL A 126 5.97 16.94 4.01
C VAL A 126 5.96 18.03 5.07
N VAL A 127 5.47 17.75 6.28
CA VAL A 127 5.48 18.71 7.40
C VAL A 127 6.91 19.12 7.76
N LEU A 128 7.84 18.17 7.87
CA LEU A 128 9.25 18.46 8.13
C LEU A 128 9.86 19.32 7.02
N SER A 129 9.54 19.03 5.76
CA SER A 129 9.96 19.86 4.64
C SER A 129 9.45 21.30 4.77
N MET A 130 8.17 21.50 5.07
CA MET A 130 7.59 22.82 5.28
C MET A 130 8.29 23.57 6.42
N TRP A 131 8.53 22.89 7.55
CA TRP A 131 9.25 23.47 8.68
C TRP A 131 10.66 23.95 8.28
N THR A 132 11.42 23.15 7.51
CA THR A 132 12.75 23.59 7.07
C THR A 132 12.72 24.86 6.21
N ARG A 133 11.64 25.09 5.46
CA ARG A 133 11.49 26.30 4.64
C ARG A 133 11.16 27.52 5.49
N VAL A 134 10.25 27.37 6.46
CA VAL A 134 9.87 28.48 7.37
C VAL A 134 11.07 28.97 8.16
N GLU A 135 11.90 28.05 8.67
CA GLU A 135 13.13 28.40 9.40
C GLU A 135 14.15 29.14 8.51
N GLU A 136 14.23 28.81 7.22
CA GLU A 136 15.11 29.52 6.28
C GLU A 136 14.61 30.95 6.04
N ASP A 137 13.30 31.14 5.86
CA ASP A 137 12.69 32.47 5.65
C ASP A 137 12.84 33.38 6.88
N GLU A 138 12.85 32.84 8.11
CA GLU A 138 13.11 33.63 9.34
C GLU A 138 14.58 34.05 9.51
N SER A 139 15.51 33.41 8.79
CA SER A 139 16.96 33.66 8.91
C SER A 139 17.52 34.76 8.00
N VAL A 140 16.65 35.39 7.19
CA VAL A 140 16.95 36.48 6.24
C VAL A 140 16.51 37.83 6.80
#